data_AF-A0A1M5GA11-F1
#
_entry.id   AF-A0A1M5GA11-F1
#
_cell.length_a   1.000
_cell.length_b   1.000
_cell.length_c   1.000
_cell.angle_alpha   90.00
_cell.angle_beta   90.00
_cell.angle_gamma   90.00
#
_symmetry.space_group_name_H-M   'P 1'
#
loop_
_entity.id
_entity.type
_entity.pdbx_description
1 polymer ?
#
loop_
_entity_poly.entity_id
_entity_poly.type
_entity_poly.pdbx_seq_one_letter_code
_entity_poly.pdbx_strand_id
1 'polypeptide(L)'
;MNFADFFLLSGSGLVAGAVNALAGGGTIFTFSALVAVGLPAVTANATSAVSVLPGQIASTTAYRREIAVAFHRLLPFSIISAIGGIAGSFLLLNTDESAFRAL
;
A
#
# COMPACT_ATOMS: atom_id res chain seq x y z
N MET A 1 2.00 -19.34 -11.74
CA MET A 1 2.93 -18.21 -11.79
C MET A 1 4.07 -18.57 -12.72
N ASN A 2 4.22 -17.85 -13.82
CA ASN A 2 5.34 -17.98 -14.75
C ASN A 2 6.44 -16.94 -14.41
N PHE A 3 7.62 -17.06 -15.01
CA PHE A 3 8.72 -16.09 -14.81
C PHE A 3 8.31 -14.65 -15.13
N ALA A 4 7.43 -14.45 -16.12
CA ALA A 4 6.91 -13.14 -16.48
C ALA A 4 6.15 -12.47 -15.30
N ASP A 5 5.31 -13.23 -14.60
CA ASP A 5 4.55 -12.73 -13.43
C ASP A 5 5.51 -12.28 -12.32
N PHE A 6 6.59 -13.03 -12.12
CA PHE A 6 7.59 -12.71 -11.09
C PHE A 6 8.28 -11.37 -11.38
N PHE A 7 8.72 -11.15 -12.62
CA PHE A 7 9.34 -9.89 -13.03
C PHE A 7 8.35 -8.72 -12.98
N LEU A 8 7.10 -8.95 -13.41
CA LEU A 8 6.04 -7.94 -13.37
C LEU A 8 5.73 -7.51 -11.94
N LEU A 9 5.50 -8.46 -11.04
CA LEU A 9 5.18 -8.18 -9.63
C LEU A 9 6.36 -7.55 -8.88
N SER A 10 7.59 -8.00 -9.15
CA SER A 10 8.79 -7.41 -8.54
C SER A 10 9.03 -5.98 -9.02
N GLY A 11 8.90 -5.75 -10.33
CA GLY A 11 9.02 -4.42 -10.92
C GLY A 11 7.93 -3.46 -10.44
N SER A 12 6.67 -3.91 -10.42
CA SER A 12 5.56 -3.08 -9.92
C SER A 12 5.72 -2.76 -8.45
N GLY A 13 6.20 -3.70 -7.63
CA GLY A 13 6.53 -3.47 -6.22
C GLY A 13 7.60 -2.40 -6.02
N LEU A 14 8.68 -2.44 -6.80
CA LEU A 14 9.75 -1.43 -6.74
C LEU A 14 9.23 -0.04 -7.14
N VAL A 15 8.48 0.06 -8.24
CA VAL A 15 7.90 1.32 -8.70
C VAL A 15 6.89 1.85 -7.69
N ALA A 16 6.01 0.99 -7.18
CA ALA A 16 5.04 1.36 -6.15
C ALA A 16 5.72 1.91 -4.90
N GLY A 17 6.78 1.24 -4.41
CA GLY A 17 7.54 1.71 -3.25
C GLY A 17 8.16 3.09 -3.48
N ALA A 18 8.81 3.31 -4.63
CA ALA A 18 9.42 4.59 -4.97
C ALA A 18 8.38 5.72 -5.08
N VAL A 19 7.30 5.49 -5.83
CA VAL A 19 6.22 6.49 -6.02
C VAL A 19 5.51 6.80 -4.71
N ASN A 20 5.24 5.78 -3.88
CA ASN A 20 4.57 5.96 -2.61
C ASN A 20 5.43 6.74 -1.60
N ALA A 21 6.76 6.68 -1.71
CA ALA A 21 7.68 7.50 -0.92
C ALA A 21 7.73 8.98 -1.39
N LEU A 22 7.52 9.24 -2.68
CA LEU A 22 7.63 10.57 -3.29
C LEU A 22 6.34 11.39 -3.22
N ALA A 23 5.23 10.81 -3.65
CA ALA A 23 3.98 11.54 -3.91
C ALA A 23 2.73 10.85 -3.33
N GLY A 24 2.86 9.61 -2.84
CA GLY A 24 1.73 8.74 -2.49
C GLY A 24 1.08 8.10 -3.72
N GLY A 25 0.19 7.12 -3.49
CA GLY A 25 -0.61 6.49 -4.55
C GLY A 25 0.10 5.41 -5.39
N GLY A 26 1.33 5.02 -5.03
CA GLY A 26 2.08 3.98 -5.73
C GLY A 26 1.40 2.60 -5.74
N THR A 27 0.45 2.36 -4.83
CA THR A 27 -0.32 1.11 -4.74
C THR A 27 -1.16 0.79 -5.98
N ILE A 28 -1.42 1.76 -6.87
CA ILE A 28 -2.08 1.52 -8.16
C ILE A 28 -1.26 0.53 -9.00
N PHE A 29 0.07 0.68 -9.02
CA PHE A 29 0.95 -0.20 -9.81
C PHE A 29 0.91 -1.65 -9.30
N THR A 30 1.03 -1.85 -7.99
CA THR A 30 0.99 -3.18 -7.38
C THR A 30 -0.40 -3.79 -7.44
N PHE A 31 -1.46 -3.01 -7.23
CA PHE A 31 -2.83 -3.49 -7.32
C PHE A 31 -3.18 -3.95 -8.74
N SER A 32 -2.93 -3.12 -9.75
CA SER A 32 -3.20 -3.48 -11.15
C SER A 32 -2.40 -4.71 -11.58
N ALA A 33 -1.15 -4.83 -11.14
CA ALA A 33 -0.32 -6.01 -11.38
C ALA A 33 -0.90 -7.29 -10.75
N LEU A 34 -1.33 -7.22 -9.48
CA LEU A 34 -1.90 -8.38 -8.78
C LEU A 34 -3.22 -8.84 -9.38
N VAL A 35 -4.09 -7.90 -9.76
CA VAL A 35 -5.35 -8.20 -10.47
C VAL A 35 -5.06 -8.80 -11.85
N ALA A 36 -4.06 -8.29 -12.57
CA ALA A 36 -3.66 -8.83 -13.88
C ALA A 36 -3.18 -10.30 -13.81
N VAL A 37 -2.56 -10.69 -12.69
CA VAL A 37 -2.13 -12.08 -12.43
C VAL A 37 -3.30 -12.94 -11.91
N GLY A 38 -4.50 -12.37 -11.75
CA GLY A 38 -5.74 -13.08 -11.47
C GLY A 38 -6.12 -13.15 -9.99
N LEU A 39 -5.52 -12.34 -9.11
CA LEU A 39 -5.97 -12.26 -7.73
C LEU A 39 -7.34 -11.57 -7.63
N PRO A 40 -8.21 -12.02 -6.70
CA PRO A 40 -9.40 -11.26 -6.30
C PRO A 40 -9.01 -9.85 -5.87
N ALA A 41 -9.85 -8.85 -6.18
CA ALA A 41 -9.62 -7.44 -5.91
C ALA A 41 -9.44 -7.17 -4.40
N VAL A 42 -10.18 -7.84 -3.51
CA VAL A 42 -9.98 -7.67 -2.07
C VAL A 42 -8.59 -8.16 -1.66
N THR A 43 -8.19 -9.36 -2.11
CA THR A 43 -6.86 -9.93 -1.80
C THR A 43 -5.73 -9.14 -2.45
N ALA A 44 -5.93 -8.66 -3.68
CA ALA A 44 -4.97 -7.83 -4.41
C ALA A 44 -4.75 -6.48 -3.70
N ASN A 45 -5.82 -5.83 -3.23
CA ASN A 45 -5.72 -4.57 -2.49
C ASN A 45 -5.00 -4.76 -1.15
N ALA A 46 -5.40 -5.78 -0.37
CA ALA A 46 -4.76 -6.10 0.90
C ALA A 46 -3.27 -6.42 0.70
N THR A 47 -2.93 -7.22 -0.30
CA THR A 47 -1.54 -7.57 -0.62
C THR A 47 -0.75 -6.33 -1.06
N SER A 48 -1.29 -5.52 -1.96
CA SER A 48 -0.68 -4.26 -2.44
C SER A 48 -0.33 -3.30 -1.30
N ALA A 49 -1.20 -3.18 -0.29
CA ALA A 49 -0.94 -2.36 0.90
C ALA A 49 0.23 -2.90 1.76
N VAL A 50 0.38 -4.23 1.85
CA VAL A 50 1.50 -4.86 2.56
C VAL A 50 2.80 -4.72 1.76
N SER A 51 2.74 -4.82 0.43
CA SER A 51 3.89 -4.72 -0.47
C SER A 51 4.69 -3.44 -0.31
N VAL A 52 4.03 -2.32 0.04
CA VAL A 52 4.69 -1.01 0.18
C VAL A 52 5.33 -0.79 1.56
N LEU A 53 5.07 -1.64 2.55
CA LEU A 53 5.59 -1.49 3.92
C LEU A 53 7.12 -1.40 3.99
N PRO A 54 7.92 -2.22 3.28
CA PRO A 54 9.37 -2.08 3.30
C PRO A 54 9.84 -0.70 2.83
N GLY A 55 9.18 -0.16 1.79
CA GLY A 55 9.43 1.18 1.28
C GLY A 55 9.06 2.27 2.28
N GLN A 56 7.96 2.10 3.01
CA GLN A 56 7.53 3.02 4.07
C GLN A 56 8.51 3.01 5.26
N ILE A 57 9.01 1.83 5.67
CA ILE A 57 10.02 1.69 6.72
C ILE A 57 11.34 2.36 6.30
N ALA A 58 11.78 2.09 5.06
CA ALA A 58 12.99 2.70 4.51
C ALA A 58 12.86 4.23 4.46
N SER A 59 11.73 4.76 3.99
CA SER A 59 11.45 6.20 3.91
C SER A 59 11.41 6.84 5.30
N THR A 60 10.73 6.22 6.25
CA THR A 60 10.67 6.69 7.64
C THR A 60 12.06 6.74 8.28
N THR A 61 12.90 5.73 8.01
CA THR A 61 14.28 5.67 8.53
C THR A 61 15.18 6.72 7.87
N ALA A 62 15.01 6.95 6.56
CA ALA A 62 15.73 7.97 5.81
C ALA A 62 15.39 9.37 6.31
N TYR A 63 14.11 9.68 6.49
CA TYR A 63 13.60 10.98 6.94
C TYR A 63 13.45 11.12 8.46
N ARG A 64 14.09 10.24 9.25
CA ARG A 64 13.92 10.21 10.72
C ARG A 64 14.28 11.52 11.41
N ARG A 65 15.22 12.29 10.83
CA ARG A 65 15.66 13.58 11.40
C ARG A 65 14.60 14.65 11.17
N GLU A 66 14.01 14.75 9.98
CA GLU A 66 12.91 15.70 9.73
C GLU A 66 11.66 15.32 10.55
N ILE A 67 11.36 14.02 10.63
CA ILE A 67 10.22 13.52 11.43
C ILE A 67 10.38 13.89 12.90
N ALA A 68 11.58 13.75 13.47
CA ALA A 68 11.82 14.09 14.87
C ALA A 68 11.56 15.57 15.18
N VAL A 69 11.90 16.47 14.25
CA VAL A 69 11.65 17.92 14.38
C VAL A 69 10.15 18.24 14.35
N ALA A 70 9.38 17.52 13.53
CA ALA A 70 7.94 17.75 13.35
C ALA A 70 7.05 16.78 14.14
N PHE A 71 7.60 15.98 15.05
CA PHE A 71 6.92 14.82 15.64
C PHE A 71 5.57 15.19 16.29
N HIS A 72 5.54 16.24 17.12
CA HIS A 72 4.31 16.71 17.78
C HIS A 72 3.22 17.11 16.80
N ARG A 73 3.59 17.58 15.61
CA ARG A 73 2.65 17.96 14.56
C ARG A 73 2.19 16.76 13.74
N LEU A 74 3.06 15.76 13.54
CA LEU A 74 2.77 14.54 12.77
C LEU A 74 2.01 13.48 13.56
N LEU A 75 2.15 13.47 14.89
CA LEU A 75 1.55 12.45 15.75
C LEU A 75 0.02 12.37 15.64
N PRO A 76 -0.75 13.49 15.67
CA PRO A 76 -2.20 13.42 15.47
C PRO A 76 -2.59 12.85 14.09
N PHE A 77 -1.89 13.24 13.03
CA PHE A 77 -2.15 12.69 11.68
C PHE A 77 -1.83 11.20 11.58
N SER A 78 -0.79 10.75 12.28
CA SER A 78 -0.42 9.33 12.35
C SER A 78 -1.48 8.52 13.08
N ILE A 79 -2.04 9.05 14.18
CA ILE A 79 -3.13 8.41 14.92
C ILE A 79 -4.39 8.32 14.05
N ILE A 80 -4.79 9.43 13.41
CA ILE A 80 -5.96 9.45 12.54
C ILE A 80 -5.78 8.48 11.36
N SER A 81 -4.58 8.43 10.76
CA SER A 81 -4.26 7.49 9.69
C SER A 81 -4.31 6.04 10.17
N ALA A 82 -3.82 5.74 11.37
CA ALA A 82 -3.89 4.40 11.94
C ALA A 82 -5.34 3.95 12.18
N ILE A 83 -6.17 4.83 12.77
CA ILE A 83 -7.60 4.56 12.99
C ILE A 83 -8.31 4.35 11.65
N GLY A 84 -8.10 5.24 10.69
CA GLY A 84 -8.67 5.13 9.35
C GLY A 84 -8.23 3.86 8.61
N GLY A 85 -6.95 3.49 8.73
CA GLY A 85 -6.41 2.26 8.15
C GLY A 85 -7.02 1.00 8.77
N ILE A 86 -7.18 0.96 10.10
CA ILE A 86 -7.84 -0.16 10.80
C ILE A 86 -9.32 -0.25 10.38
N ALA A 87 -10.04 0.86 10.43
CA ALA A 87 -11.46 0.90 10.06
C ALA A 87 -11.66 0.51 8.59
N GLY A 88 -10.84 1.06 7.68
CA GLY A 88 -10.87 0.75 6.26
C GLY A 88 -10.51 -0.71 5.95
N SER A 89 -9.49 -1.26 6.61
CA SER A 89 -9.14 -2.68 6.48
C SER A 89 -10.24 -3.59 7.00
N PHE A 90 -10.88 -3.24 8.11
CA PHE A 90 -12.00 -4.01 8.64
C PHE A 90 -13.18 -4.01 7.67
N LEU A 91 -13.52 -2.84 7.13
CA LEU A 91 -14.59 -2.73 6.14
C LEU A 91 -14.26 -3.51 4.86
N LEU A 92 -13.03 -3.39 4.35
CA LEU A 92 -12.56 -4.11 3.17
C LEU A 92 -12.71 -5.63 3.33
N LEU A 93 -12.27 -6.17 4.47
CA LEU A 93 -12.30 -7.61 4.74
C LEU A 93 -13.71 -8.17 4.97
N ASN A 94 -14.67 -7.32 5.34
CA ASN A 94 -16.08 -7.68 5.50
C ASN A 94 -16.94 -7.33 4.27
N THR A 95 -16.36 -6.75 3.22
CA THR A 95 -17.08 -6.40 1.99
C THR A 95 -17.03 -7.56 1.01
N ASP A 96 -18.17 -7.87 0.40
CA ASP A 96 -18.23 -8.87 -0.66
C ASP A 96 -17.39 -8.47 -1.88
N GLU A 97 -16.70 -9.44 -2.47
CA GLU A 97 -15.81 -9.25 -3.62
C GLU A 97 -16.54 -8.59 -4.82
N SER A 98 -17.80 -8.96 -5.06
CA SER A 98 -18.62 -8.38 -6.12
C SER A 98 -18.98 -6.91 -5.86
N ALA A 99 -19.24 -6.56 -4.59
CA ALA A 99 -19.52 -5.18 -4.19
C ALA A 99 -18.25 -4.33 -4.27
N PHE A 100 -17.10 -4.86 -3.85
CA PHE A 100 -15.83 -4.15 -3.94
C PHE A 100 -15.40 -3.92 -5.39
N ARG A 101 -15.60 -4.90 -6.27
CA ARG A 101 -15.25 -4.81 -7.69
C ARG A 101 -16.13 -3.84 -8.48
N ALA A 102 -17.30 -3.45 -7.94
CA ALA A 102 -18.21 -2.51 -8.58
C ALA A 102 -17.87 -1.03 -8.31
N LEU A 103 -16.96 -0.76 -7.38
CA LEU A 103 -16.42 0.57 -7.05
C LEU A 103 -15.28 0.95 -8.01
#